data_AF-A0A959FG97-F1
#
_entry.id   AF-A0A959FG97-F1
#
_cell.length_a   1.000
_cell.length_b   1.000
_cell.length_c   1.000
_cell.angle_alpha   90.00
_cell.angle_beta   90.00
_cell.angle_gamma   90.00
#
_symmetry.space_group_name_H-M   'P 1'
#
loop_
_entity.id
_entity.type
_entity.pdbx_description
1 polymer ?
#
loop_
_entity_poly.entity_id
_entity_poly.type
_entity_poly.pdbx_seq_one_letter_code
_entity_poly.pdbx_strand_id
1 'polypeptide(L)' 'MTITFRIHYHTDWGQYITLLSNHAELSRLTLQAQDDGWWEGTWVTPAPPAQFSYHYTLTTEDGTILEEEFSRDRQLTLN' A
#
# COMPACT_ATOMS: atom_id res chain seq x y z
N MET A 1 1.14 -3.44 17.39
CA MET A 1 -0.13 -3.08 16.74
C MET A 1 -0.13 -3.62 15.31
N THR A 2 -1.31 -3.88 14.76
CA THR A 2 -1.48 -4.36 13.38
C THR A 2 -2.27 -3.33 12.59
N ILE A 3 -1.76 -2.91 11.45
CA ILE A 3 -2.42 -1.99 10.52
C ILE A 3 -2.62 -2.74 9.20
N THR A 4 -3.87 -2.84 8.77
CA THR A 4 -4.23 -3.49 7.50
C THR A 4 -4.67 -2.43 6.50
N PHE A 5 -3.97 -2.39 5.36
CA PHE A 5 -4.29 -1.53 4.23
C PHE A 5 -5.08 -2.31 3.22
N ARG A 6 -6.20 -1.73 2.76
CA ARG A 6 -7.08 -2.38 1.81
C ARG A 6 -7.55 -1.38 0.75
N ILE A 7 -7.54 -1.81 -0.50
CA ILE A 7 -8.02 -1.02 -1.65
C ILE A 7 -8.72 -1.93 -2.65
N HIS A 8 -9.78 -1.43 -3.28
CA HIS A 8 -10.47 -2.10 -4.38
C HIS A 8 -9.99 -1.50 -5.69
N TYR A 9 -9.30 -2.28 -6.50
CA TYR A 9 -8.71 -1.84 -7.76
C TYR A 9 -8.45 -3.04 -8.68
N HIS A 10 -8.84 -2.91 -9.95
CA HIS A 10 -8.64 -3.95 -10.95
C HIS A 10 -7.27 -3.79 -11.60
N THR A 11 -6.53 -4.88 -11.72
CA THR A 11 -5.20 -4.90 -12.35
C THR A 11 -5.17 -5.92 -13.47
N ASP A 12 -4.28 -5.70 -14.44
CA ASP A 12 -3.96 -6.70 -15.46
C ASP A 12 -3.00 -7.77 -14.90
N TRP A 13 -2.84 -8.86 -15.65
CA TRP A 13 -1.90 -9.92 -15.28
C TRP A 13 -0.46 -9.39 -15.24
N GLY A 14 0.27 -9.71 -14.15
CA GLY A 14 1.64 -9.24 -13.91
C GLY A 14 1.73 -7.85 -13.27
N GLN A 15 0.60 -7.21 -12.98
CA GLN A 15 0.55 -5.96 -12.21
C GLN A 15 0.23 -6.23 -10.74
N TYR A 16 0.76 -5.38 -9.88
CA TYR A 16 0.69 -5.46 -8.42
C TYR A 16 0.41 -4.09 -7.84
N ILE A 17 -0.29 -4.05 -6.72
CA ILE A 17 -0.47 -2.82 -5.95
C ILE A 17 0.60 -2.75 -4.87
N THR A 18 1.37 -1.67 -4.88
CA THR A 18 2.36 -1.36 -3.86
C THR A 18 1.93 -0.13 -3.09
N LEU A 19 1.97 -0.17 -1.76
CA LEU A 19 1.91 1.00 -0.91
C LEU A 19 3.31 1.58 -0.71
N LEU A 20 3.46 2.88 -0.94
CA LEU A 20 4.64 3.66 -0.60
C LEU A 20 4.30 4.62 0.54
N SER A 21 5.20 4.76 1.52
CA SER A 21 5.02 5.67 2.65
C SER A 21 6.29 6.47 2.92
N ASN A 22 6.11 7.65 3.52
CA ASN A 22 7.20 8.44 4.08
C ASN A 22 7.75 7.89 5.41
N HIS A 23 7.16 6.83 5.97
CA HIS A 23 7.63 6.20 7.20
C HIS A 23 8.73 5.17 6.93
N ALA A 24 9.87 5.28 7.62
CA ALA A 24 11.06 4.45 7.36
C ALA A 24 10.81 2.95 7.51
N GLU A 25 10.03 2.52 8.51
CA GLU A 25 9.72 1.10 8.74
C GLU A 25 8.60 0.56 7.82
N LEU A 26 7.93 1.43 7.06
CA LEU A 26 6.89 1.08 6.08
C LEU A 26 7.18 1.77 4.72
N SER A 27 8.44 1.88 4.32
CA SER A 27 8.76 2.62 3.09
C SER A 27 8.07 2.03 1.85
N ARG A 28 7.90 0.70 1.83
CA ARG A 28 7.24 -0.04 0.76
C ARG A 28 6.52 -1.29 1.29
N LEU A 29 5.31 -1.54 0.81
CA LEU A 29 4.54 -2.75 1.09
C LEU A 29 3.77 -3.19 -0.16
N THR A 30 4.11 -4.34 -0.73
CA THR A 30 3.33 -4.93 -1.83
C THR A 30 2.10 -5.64 -1.26
N LEU A 31 0.92 -5.30 -1.79
CA LEU A 31 -0.34 -5.90 -1.38
C LEU A 31 -0.56 -7.23 -2.10
N GLN A 32 -1.34 -8.10 -1.48
CA GLN A 32 -1.77 -9.38 -2.03
C GLN A 32 -3.18 -9.22 -2.61
N ALA A 33 -3.36 -9.72 -3.83
CA ALA A 33 -4.66 -9.82 -4.45
C ALA A 33 -5.57 -10.74 -3.61
N GLN A 34 -6.81 -10.30 -3.44
CA GLN A 34 -7.90 -11.00 -2.78
C GLN A 34 -9.04 -11.18 -3.79
N ASP A 35 -10.12 -11.82 -3.35
CA ASP A 35 -11.33 -11.97 -4.16
C ASP A 35 -11.97 -10.61 -4.51
N ASP A 36 -12.70 -10.59 -5.62
CA ASP A 36 -13.48 -9.44 -6.08
C ASP A 36 -12.68 -8.14 -6.25
N GLY A 37 -11.45 -8.22 -6.76
CA GLY A 37 -10.64 -7.02 -7.07
C GLY A 37 -10.14 -6.27 -5.83
N TRP A 38 -10.23 -6.88 -4.65
CA TRP A 38 -9.63 -6.34 -3.44
C TRP A 38 -8.15 -6.68 -3.36
N TRP A 39 -7.38 -5.75 -2.78
CA TRP A 39 -5.98 -5.94 -2.46
C TRP A 39 -5.75 -5.60 -1.01
N GLU A 40 -4.94 -6.41 -0.33
CA GLU A 40 -4.68 -6.27 1.10
C GLU A 40 -3.19 -6.41 1.44
N GLY A 41 -2.72 -5.58 2.36
CA GLY A 41 -1.37 -5.65 2.91
C GLY A 41 -1.41 -5.33 4.40
N THR A 42 -0.70 -6.12 5.21
CA THR A 42 -0.66 -5.93 6.66
C THR A 42 0.73 -5.52 7.11
N TRP A 43 0.81 -4.43 7.88
CA TRP A 43 2.01 -3.99 8.56
C TRP A 43 1.88 -4.21 10.07
N VAL A 44 2.83 -4.96 10.63
CA VAL A 44 2.92 -5.22 12.07
C VAL A 44 4.07 -4.39 12.62
N THR A 45 3.76 -3.47 13.53
CA THR A 45 4.76 -2.62 14.19
C THR A 45 4.48 -2.51 15.69
N PRO A 46 5.51 -2.61 16.55
CA PRO A 46 5.35 -2.41 17.99
C PRO A 46 5.04 -0.94 18.34
N ALA A 47 5.47 0.02 17.50
CA ALA A 47 5.38 1.45 17.75
C ALA A 47 4.96 2.19 16.46
N PRO A 48 3.66 2.16 16.11
CA PRO A 48 3.21 2.85 14.92
C PRO A 48 3.40 4.37 15.10
N PRO A 49 3.79 5.09 14.03
CA PRO A 49 3.92 6.54 14.08
C PRO A 49 2.55 7.18 14.35
N ALA A 50 2.55 8.26 15.13
CA ALA A 50 1.32 9.03 15.40
C ALA A 50 0.69 9.58 14.11
N GLN A 51 1.52 9.89 13.11
CA GLN A 51 1.08 10.34 11.80
C GLN A 51 2.07 9.94 10.71
N PHE A 52 1.54 9.49 9.57
CA PHE A 52 2.34 9.25 8.36
C PHE A 52 1.47 9.42 7.10
N SER A 53 2.14 9.54 5.97
CA SER A 53 1.51 9.62 4.65
C SER A 53 1.84 8.39 3.83
N TYR A 54 0.90 7.95 3.02
CA TYR A 54 1.09 6.85 2.08
C TYR A 54 0.23 7.04 0.82
N HIS A 55 0.64 6.39 -0.26
CA HIS A 55 -0.18 6.23 -1.46
C HIS A 55 0.07 4.84 -2.06
N TYR A 56 -0.88 4.39 -2.85
CA TYR A 56 -0.79 3.19 -3.68
C TYR A 56 -0.24 3.52 -5.07
N THR A 57 0.61 2.64 -5.57
CA THR A 57 1.16 2.67 -6.92
C THR A 57 0.94 1.31 -7.60
N LEU A 58 0.87 1.34 -8.92
CA LEU A 58 0.73 0.16 -9.76
C LEU A 58 2.13 -0.20 -10.18
N THR A 59 2.50 -1.44 -9.95
CA THR A 59 3.87 -1.91 -10.12
C THR A 59 3.89 -3.23 -10.85
N THR A 60 4.99 -3.53 -11.52
CA THR A 60 5.32 -4.90 -11.96
C THR A 60 5.85 -5.73 -10.78
N GLU A 61 6.01 -7.04 -10.99
CA GLU A 61 6.55 -7.97 -9.98
C GLU A 61 7.94 -7.55 -9.45
N ASP A 62 8.78 -6.98 -10.32
CA ASP A 62 10.12 -6.47 -9.97
C ASP A 62 10.10 -5.11 -9.23
N GLY A 63 8.91 -4.54 -9.04
CA GLY A 63 8.71 -3.29 -8.34
C GLY A 63 8.85 -2.03 -9.20
N THR A 64 9.01 -2.15 -10.52
CA THR A 64 8.96 -1.01 -11.44
C THR A 64 7.59 -0.35 -11.37
N ILE A 65 7.57 0.96 -11.24
CA ILE A 65 6.34 1.74 -11.15
C ILE A 65 5.76 1.93 -12.55
N LEU A 66 4.53 1.46 -12.73
CA LEU A 66 3.72 1.63 -13.95
C LEU A 66 2.83 2.87 -13.86
N GLU A 67 2.27 3.13 -12.67
CA GLU A 67 1.38 4.27 -12.43
C GLU A 67 1.44 4.73 -10.96
N GLU A 68 1.68 6.01 -10.75
CA GLU A 68 1.66 6.64 -9.40
C GLU A 68 0.33 7.35 -9.09
N GLU A 69 -0.43 7.73 -10.11
CA GLU A 69 -1.49 8.74 -9.97
C GLU A 69 -2.90 8.21 -9.66
N PHE A 70 -3.16 6.89 -9.67
CA PHE A 70 -4.51 6.41 -9.37
C PHE A 70 -4.88 6.52 -7.88
N SER A 71 -3.91 6.83 -7.01
CA SER A 71 -4.19 7.13 -5.61
C SER A 71 -3.53 8.42 -5.17
N ARG A 72 -4.32 9.29 -4.53
CA ARG A 72 -3.81 10.50 -3.89
C ARG A 72 -3.09 10.14 -2.60
N ASP A 73 -2.11 10.95 -2.21
CA ASP A 73 -1.52 10.89 -0.88
C ASP A 73 -2.61 10.89 0.19
N ARG A 74 -2.53 9.88 1.07
CA ARG A 74 -3.41 9.70 2.22
C ARG A 74 -2.61 9.94 3.48
N GLN A 75 -3.19 10.65 4.42
CA GLN A 75 -2.62 10.84 5.74
C GLN A 75 -3.34 9.94 6.74
N LEU A 76 -2.59 9.12 7.48
CA LEU A 76 -3.12 8.34 8.60
C LEU A 76 -2.64 8.97 9.89
N THR A 77 -3.58 9.30 10.77
CA THR A 77 -3.32 9.72 12.15
C THR A 77 -3.86 8.64 13.08
N LEU A 78 -3.00 8.13 13.95
CA LEU A 78 -3.32 7.08 14.92
C LEU A 78 -3.41 7.74 16.31
N ASN A 79 -4.59 7.68 16.93
CA ASN A 79 -4.88 8.22 18.26
C ASN A 79 -4.82 7.13 19.32
#